data_AF-A0A6C1QFL7-F1
#
_entry.id   AF-A0A6C1QFL7-F1
#
_cell.length_a   1.000
_cell.length_b   1.000
_cell.length_c   1.000
_cell.angle_alpha   90.00
_cell.angle_beta   90.00
_cell.angle_gamma   90.00
#
_symmetry.space_group_name_H-M   'P 1'
#
loop_
_entity.id
_entity.type
_entity.pdbx_description
1 polymer ?
#
loop_
_entity_poly.entity_id
_entity_poly.type
_entity_poly.pdbx_seq_one_letter_code
_entity_poly.pdbx_strand_id
1 'polypeptide(L)'
;MIRNLFGKAKAWFSLRRNVPDKFWFRKIRFLGLDQPGLTFRGSGDSLYVSELDMNVPSKEFSFLLEGFSYLKKILASPENQFRFTEDKFILDLNGIKVRIASKQDLLIAHEVFVEKIYNSYFHDDTVVFDIGMNAGYSALFFASRPGVAKVVGFEPLEPTFIRAKENLELNPDLKNKIIANKHGLGKREEKKVVLYNPLTSGNTSLKFDNYKGVKDLPGTYSIEVEIKSADRIFKKILTEYEGQKKLLKIDCEGCEYEILEMLAEAGLLGQFETIICEWHLDGPDSITLLLEKEGFHHFCIGNHMQTGMIYAKRG
;
A
#
# COMPACT_ATOMS: atom_id res chain seq x y z
N MET A 1 0.32 -39.68 13.86
CA MET A 1 1.58 -39.01 14.24
C MET A 1 2.78 -39.48 13.40
N ILE A 2 3.00 -40.79 13.24
CA ILE A 2 4.14 -41.38 12.49
C ILE A 2 4.16 -41.03 10.98
N ARG A 3 3.02 -41.08 10.28
CA ARG A 3 2.92 -40.67 8.85
C ARG A 3 3.41 -39.24 8.57
N ASN A 4 3.23 -38.34 9.53
CA ASN A 4 3.61 -36.92 9.39
C ASN A 4 5.13 -36.71 9.55
N LEU A 5 5.80 -37.54 10.38
CA LEU A 5 7.26 -37.53 10.55
C LEU A 5 7.99 -38.02 9.28
N PHE A 6 7.50 -39.10 8.65
CA PHE A 6 8.09 -39.61 7.40
C PHE A 6 7.93 -38.64 6.22
N GLY A 7 6.77 -37.97 6.11
CA GLY A 7 6.54 -36.95 5.09
C GLY A 7 7.50 -35.76 5.22
N LYS A 8 7.70 -35.26 6.44
CA LYS A 8 8.64 -34.16 6.74
C LYS A 8 10.09 -34.53 6.47
N ALA A 9 10.53 -35.73 6.84
CA ALA A 9 11.89 -36.19 6.57
C ALA A 9 12.16 -36.28 5.05
N LYS A 10 11.22 -36.84 4.28
CA LYS A 10 11.34 -36.95 2.81
C LYS A 10 11.35 -35.58 2.12
N ALA A 11 10.49 -34.66 2.56
CA ALA A 11 10.47 -33.27 2.06
C ALA A 11 11.82 -32.57 2.34
N TRP A 12 12.39 -32.78 3.53
CA TRP A 12 13.70 -32.24 3.90
C TRP A 12 14.83 -32.72 2.99
N PHE A 13 14.96 -34.04 2.77
CA PHE A 13 16.01 -34.58 1.89
C PHE A 13 15.85 -34.10 0.46
N SER A 14 14.61 -34.04 -0.04
CA SER A 14 14.30 -33.53 -1.38
C SER A 14 14.70 -32.07 -1.52
N LEU A 15 14.31 -31.22 -0.56
CA LEU A 15 14.67 -29.81 -0.56
C LEU A 15 16.18 -29.60 -0.49
N ARG A 16 16.88 -30.33 0.40
CA ARG A 16 18.33 -30.21 0.56
C ARG A 16 19.08 -30.60 -0.71
N ARG A 17 18.60 -31.61 -1.44
CA ARG A 17 19.17 -32.04 -2.71
C ARG A 17 18.95 -31.01 -3.82
N ASN A 18 17.75 -30.43 -3.90
CA ASN A 18 17.39 -29.52 -4.98
C ASN A 18 17.82 -28.06 -4.73
N VAL A 19 18.09 -27.68 -3.47
CA VAL A 19 18.52 -26.33 -3.06
C VAL A 19 19.85 -26.44 -2.31
N PRO A 20 20.99 -26.55 -3.02
CA PRO A 20 22.30 -26.74 -2.41
C PRO A 20 22.80 -25.48 -1.68
N ASP A 21 22.40 -24.29 -2.12
CA ASP A 21 22.73 -23.02 -1.47
C ASP A 21 22.14 -22.94 -0.05
N LYS A 22 23.01 -22.62 0.92
CA LYS A 22 22.66 -22.62 2.35
C LYS A 22 21.68 -21.50 2.71
N PHE A 23 21.76 -20.35 2.03
CA PHE A 23 20.88 -19.22 2.30
C PHE A 23 19.45 -19.57 1.89
N TRP A 24 19.24 -20.01 0.65
CA TRP A 24 17.91 -20.38 0.14
C TRP A 24 17.30 -21.52 0.95
N PHE A 25 18.09 -22.56 1.25
CA PHE A 25 17.62 -23.68 2.06
C PHE A 25 17.14 -23.22 3.45
N ARG A 26 17.91 -22.36 4.13
CA ARG A 26 17.53 -21.83 5.45
C ARG A 26 16.31 -20.92 5.35
N LYS A 27 16.25 -20.06 4.34
CA LYS A 27 15.14 -19.10 4.12
C LYS A 27 13.80 -19.82 3.93
N ILE A 28 13.76 -20.80 3.02
CA ILE A 28 12.55 -21.60 2.74
C ILE A 28 12.03 -22.26 4.02
N ARG A 29 12.93 -22.87 4.81
CA ARG A 29 12.56 -23.54 6.06
C ARG A 29 12.12 -22.57 7.15
N PHE A 30 12.82 -21.44 7.29
CA PHE A 30 12.45 -20.41 8.25
C PHE A 30 11.04 -19.88 8.00
N LEU A 31 10.68 -19.72 6.72
CA LEU A 31 9.34 -19.29 6.29
C LEU A 31 8.31 -20.43 6.28
N GLY A 32 8.69 -21.65 6.62
CA GLY A 32 7.80 -22.83 6.62
C GLY A 32 7.27 -23.21 5.24
N LEU A 33 7.97 -22.84 4.16
CA LEU A 33 7.60 -23.10 2.76
C LEU A 33 8.00 -24.51 2.28
N ASP A 34 8.59 -25.34 3.13
CA ASP A 34 8.99 -26.72 2.83
C ASP A 34 7.83 -27.74 2.91
N GLN A 35 6.60 -27.28 2.65
CA GLN A 35 5.40 -28.10 2.66
C GLN A 35 5.26 -28.94 1.38
N PRO A 36 4.55 -30.09 1.42
CA PRO A 36 4.20 -30.84 0.22
C PRO A 36 3.47 -29.98 -0.81
N GLY A 37 3.85 -30.11 -2.09
CA GLY A 37 3.26 -29.36 -3.21
C GLY A 37 4.11 -28.19 -3.70
N LEU A 38 4.89 -27.56 -2.83
CA LEU A 38 5.86 -26.54 -3.25
C LEU A 38 7.20 -27.21 -3.58
N THR A 39 7.72 -26.95 -4.77
CA THR A 39 9.05 -27.42 -5.15
C THR A 39 9.96 -26.26 -5.50
N PHE A 40 11.21 -26.41 -5.10
CA PHE A 40 12.26 -25.41 -5.28
C PHE A 40 13.45 -26.06 -5.97
N ARG A 41 14.11 -25.31 -6.86
CA ARG A 41 15.38 -25.71 -7.47
C ARG A 41 16.33 -24.52 -7.40
N GLY A 42 17.43 -24.66 -6.67
CA GLY A 42 18.46 -23.65 -6.57
C GLY A 42 19.59 -23.89 -7.57
N SER A 43 20.08 -22.82 -8.19
CA SER A 43 21.24 -22.84 -9.08
C SER A 43 22.07 -21.57 -8.88
N GLY A 44 23.27 -21.71 -8.31
CA GLY A 44 24.05 -20.55 -7.88
C GLY A 44 23.28 -19.67 -6.89
N ASP A 45 23.14 -18.39 -7.22
CA ASP A 45 22.35 -17.42 -6.44
C ASP A 45 20.86 -17.41 -6.79
N SER A 46 20.44 -18.10 -7.85
CA SER A 46 19.05 -18.14 -8.28
C SER A 46 18.25 -19.24 -7.58
N LEU A 47 16.94 -19.03 -7.48
CA LEU A 47 15.97 -19.97 -6.94
C LEU A 47 14.72 -20.02 -7.81
N TYR A 48 14.50 -21.16 -8.43
CA TYR A 48 13.23 -21.46 -9.10
C TYR A 48 12.17 -21.91 -8.09
N VAL A 49 10.99 -21.30 -8.16
CA VAL A 49 9.82 -21.55 -7.31
C VAL A 49 8.69 -22.07 -8.18
N SER A 50 8.40 -23.38 -8.11
CA SER A 50 7.50 -24.04 -9.08
C SER A 50 6.06 -23.55 -9.02
N GLU A 51 5.58 -23.18 -7.83
CA GLU A 51 4.19 -22.74 -7.63
C GLU A 51 3.89 -21.41 -8.32
N LEU A 52 4.91 -20.59 -8.56
CA LEU A 52 4.79 -19.28 -9.20
C LEU A 52 5.35 -19.27 -10.62
N ASP A 53 5.86 -20.42 -11.11
CA ASP A 53 6.67 -20.53 -12.32
C ASP A 53 7.72 -19.40 -12.42
N MET A 54 8.43 -19.17 -11.32
CA MET A 54 9.27 -17.98 -11.13
C MET A 54 10.71 -18.37 -10.86
N ASN A 55 11.65 -17.83 -11.64
CA ASN A 55 13.07 -17.89 -11.34
C ASN A 55 13.52 -16.61 -10.64
N VAL A 56 13.69 -16.66 -9.32
CA VAL A 56 14.22 -15.55 -8.52
C VAL A 56 15.73 -15.46 -8.78
N PRO A 57 16.25 -14.38 -9.37
CA PRO A 57 17.60 -14.37 -9.94
C PRO A 57 18.71 -14.24 -8.89
N SER A 58 18.43 -13.59 -7.76
CA SER A 58 19.41 -13.34 -6.70
C SER A 58 18.77 -13.29 -5.31
N LYS A 59 19.61 -13.36 -4.28
CA LYS A 59 19.22 -13.33 -2.85
C LYS A 59 18.64 -11.99 -2.41
N GLU A 60 18.89 -10.93 -3.16
CA GLU A 60 18.34 -9.59 -2.92
C GLU A 60 16.81 -9.59 -3.07
N PHE A 61 16.28 -10.46 -3.93
CA PHE A 61 14.83 -10.66 -4.12
C PHE A 61 14.23 -11.68 -3.14
N SER A 62 14.94 -12.05 -2.07
CA SER A 62 14.43 -13.03 -1.09
C SER A 62 13.17 -12.57 -0.34
N PHE A 63 12.85 -11.26 -0.37
CA PHE A 63 11.60 -10.72 0.15
C PHE A 63 10.37 -11.28 -0.58
N LEU A 64 10.51 -11.76 -1.83
CA LEU A 64 9.42 -12.41 -2.57
C LEU A 64 8.96 -13.70 -1.89
N LEU A 65 9.88 -14.43 -1.24
CA LEU A 65 9.52 -15.60 -0.44
C LEU A 65 8.84 -15.19 0.87
N GLU A 66 9.24 -14.08 1.48
CA GLU A 66 8.61 -13.57 2.70
C GLU A 66 7.16 -13.11 2.46
N GLY A 67 6.89 -12.58 1.26
CA GLY A 67 5.56 -12.22 0.77
C GLY A 67 4.91 -13.28 -0.13
N PHE A 68 5.37 -14.53 -0.06
CA PHE A 68 4.95 -15.60 -0.99
C PHE A 68 3.43 -15.78 -1.08
N SER A 69 2.72 -15.67 0.05
CA SER A 69 1.25 -15.80 0.08
C SER A 69 0.55 -14.68 -0.71
N TYR A 70 1.01 -13.43 -0.57
CA TYR A 70 0.48 -12.29 -1.31
C TYR A 70 0.81 -12.41 -2.79
N LEU A 71 2.07 -12.71 -3.10
CA LEU A 71 2.53 -12.89 -4.48
C LEU A 71 1.77 -14.01 -5.20
N LYS A 72 1.52 -15.14 -4.52
CA LYS A 72 0.70 -16.23 -5.05
C LYS A 72 -0.73 -15.78 -5.38
N LYS A 73 -1.37 -15.01 -4.50
CA LYS A 73 -2.72 -14.50 -4.73
C LYS A 73 -2.75 -13.47 -5.87
N ILE A 74 -1.74 -12.60 -5.95
CA ILE A 74 -1.58 -11.65 -7.05
C ILE A 74 -1.43 -12.37 -8.39
N LEU A 75 -0.52 -13.35 -8.47
CA LEU A 75 -0.24 -14.10 -9.71
C LEU A 75 -1.28 -15.19 -10.02
N ALA A 76 -2.33 -15.34 -9.20
CA ALA A 76 -3.45 -16.22 -9.52
C ALA A 76 -4.32 -15.66 -10.67
N SER A 77 -4.26 -14.35 -10.92
CA SER A 77 -4.89 -13.73 -12.09
C SER A 77 -4.00 -13.89 -13.33
N PRO A 78 -4.51 -14.42 -14.45
CA PRO A 78 -3.73 -14.56 -15.69
C PRO A 78 -3.40 -13.23 -16.36
N GLU A 79 -4.10 -12.15 -16.01
CA GLU A 79 -3.80 -10.80 -16.49
C GLU A 79 -2.58 -10.19 -15.78
N ASN A 80 -2.20 -10.74 -14.63
CA ASN A 80 -1.07 -10.25 -13.87
C ASN A 80 0.21 -10.94 -14.33
N GLN A 81 1.24 -10.14 -14.56
CA GLN A 81 2.56 -10.61 -15.00
C GLN A 81 3.65 -10.02 -14.11
N PHE A 82 4.87 -10.53 -14.26
CA PHE A 82 6.02 -10.00 -13.57
C PHE A 82 7.25 -10.04 -14.46
N ARG A 83 8.23 -9.20 -14.13
CA ARG A 83 9.57 -9.28 -14.73
C ARG A 83 10.64 -8.84 -13.75
N PHE A 84 11.82 -9.40 -13.93
CA PHE A 84 13.05 -8.92 -13.31
C PHE A 84 13.79 -8.01 -14.29
N THR A 85 14.33 -6.90 -13.79
CA THR A 85 15.42 -6.16 -14.43
C THR A 85 16.70 -6.36 -13.62
N GLU A 86 17.81 -5.73 -13.98
CA GLU A 86 19.11 -5.90 -13.29
C GLU A 86 19.00 -5.75 -11.76
N ASP A 87 18.20 -4.77 -11.28
CA ASP A 87 18.09 -4.40 -9.87
C ASP A 87 16.64 -4.31 -9.35
N LYS A 88 15.62 -4.69 -10.14
CA LYS A 88 14.20 -4.48 -9.78
C LYS A 88 13.33 -5.67 -10.11
N PHE A 89 12.29 -5.84 -9.28
CA PHE A 89 11.15 -6.69 -9.57
C PHE A 89 9.94 -5.79 -9.86
N ILE A 90 9.36 -5.95 -11.05
CA ILE A 90 8.18 -5.19 -11.49
C ILE A 90 7.00 -6.16 -11.61
N LEU A 91 5.88 -5.82 -10.98
CA LEU A 91 4.59 -6.44 -11.24
C LEU A 91 3.83 -5.63 -12.28
N ASP A 92 3.19 -6.31 -13.23
CA ASP A 92 2.15 -5.76 -14.11
C ASP A 92 0.81 -6.30 -13.60
N LEU A 93 -0.05 -5.41 -13.11
CA LEU A 93 -1.31 -5.68 -12.45
C LEU A 93 -2.45 -5.27 -13.39
N ASN A 94 -2.70 -6.08 -14.41
CA ASN A 94 -3.62 -5.80 -15.51
C ASN A 94 -3.37 -4.42 -16.15
N GLY A 95 -2.17 -4.24 -16.70
CA GLY A 95 -1.70 -3.03 -17.38
C GLY A 95 -0.97 -2.04 -16.47
N ILE A 96 -1.21 -2.09 -15.15
CA ILE A 96 -0.63 -1.18 -14.16
C ILE A 96 0.70 -1.74 -13.64
N LYS A 97 1.81 -1.05 -13.93
CA LYS A 97 3.16 -1.52 -13.61
C LYS A 97 3.68 -0.88 -12.33
N VAL A 98 4.09 -1.67 -11.36
CA VAL A 98 4.64 -1.19 -10.08
C VAL A 98 5.90 -1.93 -9.67
N ARG A 99 6.87 -1.19 -9.11
CA ARG A 99 8.08 -1.74 -8.51
C ARG A 99 7.81 -2.23 -7.10
N ILE A 100 8.12 -3.49 -6.86
CA ILE A 100 8.08 -4.13 -5.55
C ILE A 100 9.52 -4.30 -5.05
N ALA A 101 9.80 -3.81 -3.84
CA ALA A 101 11.12 -3.86 -3.23
C ALA A 101 11.12 -4.53 -1.84
N SER A 102 9.95 -4.94 -1.34
CA SER A 102 9.78 -5.49 0.00
C SER A 102 8.57 -6.42 0.09
N LYS A 103 8.46 -7.15 1.20
CA LYS A 103 7.23 -7.87 1.56
C LYS A 103 6.05 -6.90 1.74
N GLN A 104 6.28 -5.72 2.31
CA GLN A 104 5.22 -4.73 2.56
C GLN A 104 4.61 -4.24 1.24
N ASP A 105 5.43 -4.05 0.20
CA ASP A 105 4.94 -3.72 -1.13
C ASP A 105 4.00 -4.80 -1.71
N LEU A 106 4.31 -6.08 -1.49
CA LEU A 106 3.44 -7.18 -1.91
C LEU A 106 2.11 -7.19 -1.15
N LEU A 107 2.13 -6.86 0.14
CA LEU A 107 0.91 -6.71 0.94
C LEU A 107 0.04 -5.57 0.38
N ILE A 108 0.62 -4.38 0.19
CA ILE A 108 -0.11 -3.21 -0.35
C ILE A 108 -0.63 -3.50 -1.75
N ALA A 109 0.18 -4.09 -2.63
CA ALA A 109 -0.26 -4.45 -3.98
C ALA A 109 -1.42 -5.48 -3.94
N HIS A 110 -1.38 -6.42 -3.00
CA HIS A 110 -2.46 -7.36 -2.80
C HIS A 110 -3.75 -6.66 -2.31
N GLU A 111 -3.68 -5.82 -1.27
CA GLU A 111 -4.84 -5.09 -0.74
C GLU A 111 -5.48 -4.18 -1.81
N VAL A 112 -4.67 -3.43 -2.54
CA VAL A 112 -5.14 -2.45 -3.52
C VAL A 112 -5.68 -3.10 -4.79
N PHE A 113 -4.99 -4.10 -5.36
CA PHE A 113 -5.33 -4.63 -6.68
C PHE A 113 -6.05 -5.97 -6.66
N VAL A 114 -5.90 -6.76 -5.60
CA VAL A 114 -6.56 -8.07 -5.45
C VAL A 114 -7.80 -7.96 -4.56
N GLU A 115 -7.65 -7.45 -3.34
CA GLU A 115 -8.79 -7.25 -2.41
C GLU A 115 -9.62 -6.02 -2.78
N LYS A 116 -9.01 -5.07 -3.51
CA LYS A 116 -9.65 -3.85 -4.03
C LYS A 116 -10.32 -3.04 -2.92
N ILE A 117 -9.61 -2.84 -1.81
CA ILE A 117 -10.11 -2.13 -0.62
C ILE A 117 -10.49 -0.66 -0.88
N TYR A 118 -10.08 -0.08 -2.02
CA TYR A 118 -10.47 1.27 -2.42
C TYR A 118 -11.51 1.30 -3.55
N ASN A 119 -12.10 0.15 -3.89
CA ASN A 119 -13.11 0.10 -4.94
C ASN A 119 -14.39 0.83 -4.52
N SER A 120 -14.89 1.67 -5.42
CA SER A 120 -16.12 2.42 -5.23
C SER A 120 -16.84 2.58 -6.57
N TYR A 121 -18.03 3.16 -6.54
CA TYR A 121 -18.69 3.62 -7.74
C TYR A 121 -18.10 4.98 -8.15
N PHE A 122 -17.36 4.99 -9.26
CA PHE A 122 -16.80 6.20 -9.84
C PHE A 122 -17.79 6.72 -10.89
N HIS A 123 -18.37 7.89 -10.62
CA HIS A 123 -19.12 8.63 -11.63
C HIS A 123 -18.16 9.16 -12.70
N ASP A 124 -18.68 9.46 -13.89
CA ASP A 124 -17.88 10.17 -14.88
C ASP A 124 -17.41 11.51 -14.32
N ASP A 125 -16.18 11.89 -14.65
CA ASP A 125 -15.54 13.13 -14.21
C ASP A 125 -15.29 13.22 -12.69
N THR A 126 -14.96 12.09 -12.06
CA THR A 126 -14.56 12.04 -10.64
C THR A 126 -13.11 12.49 -10.46
N VAL A 127 -12.89 13.35 -9.47
CA VAL A 127 -11.57 13.74 -8.94
C VAL A 127 -11.34 13.05 -7.61
N VAL A 128 -10.23 12.32 -7.52
CA VAL A 128 -9.81 11.63 -6.30
C VAL A 128 -8.74 12.43 -5.58
N PHE A 129 -8.92 12.65 -4.28
CA PHE A 129 -7.92 13.24 -3.40
C PHE A 129 -7.35 12.11 -2.53
N ASP A 130 -6.10 11.72 -2.79
CA ASP A 130 -5.44 10.56 -2.17
C ASP A 130 -4.43 11.02 -1.11
N ILE A 131 -4.88 11.07 0.15
CA ILE A 131 -4.02 11.38 1.29
C ILE A 131 -3.29 10.10 1.73
N GLY A 132 -1.96 10.16 1.70
CA GLY A 132 -1.09 9.01 1.94
C GLY A 132 -1.01 8.09 0.72
N MET A 133 -0.68 8.65 -0.44
CA MET A 133 -0.59 7.89 -1.69
C MET A 133 0.54 6.83 -1.69
N ASN A 134 1.43 6.84 -0.68
CA ASN A 134 2.56 5.94 -0.54
C ASN A 134 3.42 5.94 -1.81
N ALA A 135 3.89 4.78 -2.28
CA ALA A 135 4.63 4.63 -3.53
C ALA A 135 3.70 4.65 -4.77
N GLY A 136 2.55 5.31 -4.70
CA GLY A 136 1.66 5.57 -5.83
C GLY A 136 0.72 4.43 -6.20
N TYR A 137 0.60 3.37 -5.39
CA TYR A 137 -0.26 2.21 -5.67
C TYR A 137 -1.74 2.61 -5.78
N SER A 138 -2.27 3.30 -4.76
CA SER A 138 -3.66 3.80 -4.74
C SER A 138 -3.91 4.81 -5.85
N ALA A 139 -2.97 5.74 -6.07
CA ALA A 139 -3.11 6.76 -7.11
C ALA A 139 -3.20 6.14 -8.52
N LEU A 140 -2.37 5.14 -8.83
CA LEU A 140 -2.45 4.38 -10.08
C LEU A 140 -3.74 3.57 -10.17
N PHE A 141 -4.16 2.92 -9.06
CA PHE A 141 -5.42 2.20 -9.00
C PHE A 141 -6.61 3.12 -9.35
N PHE A 142 -6.68 4.32 -8.80
CA PHE A 142 -7.73 5.28 -9.08
C PHE A 142 -7.65 5.83 -10.50
N ALA A 143 -6.46 6.24 -10.96
CA ALA A 143 -6.29 6.79 -12.32
C ALA A 143 -6.67 5.80 -13.43
N SER A 144 -6.53 4.50 -13.17
CA SER A 144 -6.94 3.42 -14.08
C SER A 144 -8.47 3.26 -14.21
N ARG A 145 -9.26 3.88 -13.34
CA ARG A 145 -10.73 3.75 -13.37
C ARG A 145 -11.31 4.64 -14.47
N PRO A 146 -12.20 4.14 -15.34
CA PRO A 146 -12.74 4.91 -16.47
C PRO A 146 -13.38 6.25 -16.08
N GLY A 147 -14.12 6.30 -14.96
CA GLY A 147 -14.78 7.53 -14.49
C GLY A 147 -13.87 8.52 -13.76
N VAL A 148 -12.61 8.16 -13.49
CA VAL A 148 -11.67 9.06 -12.79
C VAL A 148 -10.96 9.96 -13.81
N ALA A 149 -11.23 11.25 -13.70
CA ALA A 149 -10.61 12.30 -14.51
C ALA A 149 -9.23 12.70 -13.97
N LYS A 150 -9.12 12.84 -12.65
CA LYS A 150 -7.90 13.31 -11.99
C LYS A 150 -7.69 12.65 -10.63
N VAL A 151 -6.43 12.49 -10.24
CA VAL A 151 -6.01 12.09 -8.89
C VAL A 151 -5.04 13.13 -8.36
N VAL A 152 -5.30 13.68 -7.18
CA VAL A 152 -4.41 14.59 -6.45
C VAL A 152 -3.90 13.84 -5.22
N GLY A 153 -2.65 13.39 -5.28
CA GLY A 153 -2.02 12.56 -4.24
C GLY A 153 -1.05 13.35 -3.36
N PHE A 154 -0.94 12.94 -2.09
CA PHE A 154 -0.05 13.53 -1.08
C PHE A 154 0.79 12.44 -0.40
N GLU A 155 2.12 12.62 -0.40
CA GLU A 155 3.06 11.74 0.31
C GLU A 155 4.21 12.57 0.90
N PRO A 156 4.32 12.68 2.24
CA PRO A 156 5.35 13.48 2.89
C PRO A 156 6.77 12.90 2.79
N LEU A 157 6.91 11.57 2.77
CA LEU A 157 8.20 10.90 2.93
C LEU A 157 8.94 10.88 1.60
N GLU A 158 10.04 11.62 1.51
CA GLU A 158 10.81 11.75 0.27
C GLU A 158 11.22 10.41 -0.38
N PRO A 159 11.74 9.40 0.35
CA PRO A 159 12.05 8.10 -0.24
C PRO A 159 10.83 7.43 -0.87
N THR A 160 9.68 7.48 -0.18
CA THR A 160 8.41 6.90 -0.65
C THR A 160 7.88 7.68 -1.86
N PHE A 161 7.95 9.01 -1.82
CA PHE A 161 7.55 9.89 -2.94
C PHE A 161 8.41 9.67 -4.19
N ILE A 162 9.71 9.43 -4.04
CA ILE A 162 10.60 9.08 -5.16
C ILE A 162 10.13 7.76 -5.80
N ARG A 163 9.81 6.74 -4.98
CA ARG A 163 9.25 5.47 -5.48
C ARG A 163 7.90 5.67 -6.17
N ALA A 164 7.06 6.57 -5.66
CA ALA A 164 5.81 6.94 -6.34
C ALA A 164 6.08 7.46 -7.75
N LYS A 165 7.01 8.43 -7.90
CA LYS A 165 7.40 8.94 -9.22
C LYS A 165 7.96 7.85 -10.14
N GLU A 166 8.79 6.94 -9.64
CA GLU A 166 9.27 5.78 -10.41
C GLU A 166 8.11 4.93 -10.93
N ASN A 167 7.12 4.63 -10.07
CA ASN A 167 5.94 3.88 -10.46
C ASN A 167 5.05 4.65 -11.45
N LEU A 168 4.91 5.97 -11.31
CA LEU A 168 4.19 6.79 -12.30
C LEU A 168 4.86 6.74 -13.67
N GLU A 169 6.19 6.80 -13.73
CA GLU A 169 6.93 6.72 -15.00
C GLU A 169 6.82 5.35 -15.69
N LEU A 170 6.55 4.28 -14.94
CA LEU A 170 6.22 2.97 -15.51
C LEU A 170 4.82 2.93 -16.18
N ASN A 171 3.98 3.95 -15.98
CA ASN A 171 2.60 4.02 -16.46
C ASN A 171 2.31 5.32 -17.22
N PRO A 172 2.89 5.51 -18.42
CA PRO A 172 2.77 6.75 -19.19
C PRO A 172 1.32 7.13 -19.52
N ASP A 173 0.43 6.15 -19.70
CA ASP A 173 -0.99 6.38 -20.02
C ASP A 173 -1.80 6.89 -18.82
N LEU A 174 -1.32 6.66 -17.59
CA LEU A 174 -2.02 7.05 -16.36
C LEU A 174 -1.39 8.28 -15.69
N LYS A 175 -0.07 8.49 -15.85
CA LYS A 175 0.66 9.50 -15.08
C LYS A 175 0.12 10.92 -15.26
N ASN A 176 -0.39 11.26 -16.45
CA ASN A 176 -0.94 12.59 -16.74
C ASN A 176 -2.24 12.90 -15.96
N LYS A 177 -2.93 11.86 -15.48
CA LYS A 177 -4.09 12.01 -14.59
C LYS A 177 -3.69 12.28 -13.13
N ILE A 178 -2.43 12.11 -12.76
CA ILE A 178 -1.99 12.12 -11.35
C ILE A 178 -1.14 13.35 -11.06
N ILE A 179 -1.53 14.12 -10.04
CA ILE A 179 -0.73 15.21 -9.46
C ILE A 179 -0.16 14.71 -8.13
N ALA A 180 1.16 14.58 -8.05
CA ALA A 180 1.86 14.08 -6.89
C ALA A 180 2.48 15.22 -6.07
N ASN A 181 2.08 15.35 -4.80
CA ASN A 181 2.55 16.39 -3.88
C ASN A 181 3.45 15.81 -2.78
N LYS A 182 4.69 16.32 -2.66
CA LYS A 182 5.68 15.89 -1.65
C LYS A 182 5.52 16.64 -0.33
N HIS A 183 4.35 16.55 0.30
CA HIS A 183 4.09 17.06 1.64
C HIS A 183 2.92 16.31 2.27
N GLY A 184 2.91 16.25 3.59
CA GLY A 184 1.79 15.75 4.37
C GLY A 184 0.75 16.84 4.60
N LEU A 185 -0.42 16.42 5.10
CA LEU A 185 -1.50 17.32 5.49
C LEU A 185 -1.77 17.14 6.98
N GLY A 186 -2.08 18.24 7.67
CA GLY A 186 -2.39 18.24 9.09
C GLY A 186 -3.00 19.57 9.52
N LYS A 187 -3.10 19.79 10.84
CA LYS A 187 -3.78 20.99 11.39
C LYS A 187 -3.03 22.31 11.20
N ARG A 188 -1.73 22.27 10.95
CA ARG A 188 -0.91 23.47 10.84
C ARG A 188 0.28 23.21 9.93
N GLU A 189 0.84 24.31 9.42
CA GLU A 189 2.09 24.27 8.68
C GLU A 189 3.24 24.05 9.67
N GLU A 190 3.93 22.92 9.53
CA GLU A 190 5.08 22.59 10.37
C GLU A 190 6.05 21.65 9.65
N LYS A 191 7.26 21.57 10.20
CA LYS A 191 8.22 20.52 9.86
C LYS A 191 8.25 19.53 11.01
N LYS A 192 8.14 18.24 10.68
CA LYS A 192 8.17 17.16 11.68
C LYS A 192 9.27 16.18 11.36
N VAL A 193 9.97 15.70 12.38
CA VAL A 193 10.92 14.59 12.24
C VAL A 193 10.19 13.31 12.60
N VAL A 194 10.28 12.28 11.74
CA VAL A 194 9.64 10.97 11.95
C VAL A 194 10.64 9.84 11.73
N LEU A 195 10.39 8.69 12.35
CA LEU A 195 11.17 7.47 12.10
C LEU A 195 10.69 6.77 10.84
N TYR A 196 11.64 6.42 9.97
CA TYR A 196 11.38 5.78 8.70
C TYR A 196 12.24 4.52 8.55
N ASN A 197 11.62 3.46 8.02
CA ASN A 197 12.32 2.25 7.61
C ASN A 197 11.88 1.85 6.19
N PRO A 198 12.81 1.71 5.22
CA PRO A 198 12.47 1.34 3.84
C PRO A 198 11.71 0.01 3.69
N LEU A 199 11.86 -0.93 4.62
CA LEU A 199 11.22 -2.25 4.56
C LEU A 199 9.78 -2.24 5.09
N THR A 200 9.38 -1.17 5.78
CA THR A 200 8.04 -0.97 6.34
C THR A 200 7.53 0.44 6.04
N SER A 201 7.82 0.96 4.85
CA SER A 201 7.54 2.37 4.48
C SER A 201 6.05 2.71 4.55
N GLY A 202 5.17 1.74 4.30
CA GLY A 202 3.72 1.87 4.47
C GLY A 202 3.23 1.59 5.89
N ASN A 203 4.02 1.90 6.91
CA ASN A 203 3.65 1.83 8.33
C ASN A 203 4.18 3.07 9.09
N THR A 204 4.63 4.12 8.38
CA THR A 204 5.22 5.28 9.03
C THR A 204 4.13 6.26 9.45
N SER A 205 3.89 6.32 10.77
CA SER A 205 2.97 7.29 11.36
C SER A 205 3.63 8.65 11.54
N LEU A 206 2.91 9.71 11.16
CA LEU A 206 3.28 11.08 11.51
C LEU A 206 2.89 11.45 12.95
N LYS A 207 2.07 10.67 13.64
CA LYS A 207 1.54 10.99 14.97
C LYS A 207 2.37 10.35 16.09
N PHE A 208 2.95 9.16 15.87
CA PHE A 208 3.63 8.39 16.90
C PHE A 208 5.04 7.93 16.50
N ASP A 209 6.03 8.31 17.30
CA ASP A 209 7.46 8.05 17.04
C ASP A 209 7.85 6.55 16.99
N ASN A 210 7.05 5.65 17.54
CA ASN A 210 7.30 4.19 17.47
C ASN A 210 6.03 3.39 17.12
N TYR A 211 5.22 3.91 16.19
CA TYR A 211 4.10 3.16 15.65
C TYR A 211 4.58 1.84 15.03
N LYS A 212 3.91 0.72 15.35
CA LYS A 212 4.23 -0.65 14.87
C LYS A 212 5.68 -1.13 15.15
N GLY A 213 6.40 -0.52 16.11
CA GLY A 213 7.74 -0.98 16.53
C GLY A 213 8.88 -0.63 15.55
N VAL A 214 8.67 0.36 14.66
CA VAL A 214 9.64 0.75 13.62
C VAL A 214 11.01 1.14 14.20
N LYS A 215 11.06 1.71 15.40
CA LYS A 215 12.30 2.15 16.05
C LYS A 215 13.31 1.01 16.25
N ASP A 216 12.83 -0.20 16.48
CA ASP A 216 13.67 -1.36 16.81
C ASP A 216 14.13 -2.12 15.55
N LEU A 217 13.70 -1.69 14.36
CA LEU A 217 14.07 -2.31 13.10
C LEU A 217 15.46 -1.85 12.63
N PRO A 218 16.34 -2.77 12.20
CA PRO A 218 17.60 -2.39 11.55
C PRO A 218 17.37 -1.52 10.32
N GLY A 219 18.21 -0.50 10.14
CA GLY A 219 18.11 0.43 9.01
C GLY A 219 17.05 1.52 9.18
N THR A 220 16.44 1.65 10.35
CA THR A 220 15.58 2.79 10.69
C THR A 220 16.40 4.05 10.88
N TYR A 221 15.94 5.16 10.30
CA TYR A 221 16.54 6.49 10.44
C TYR A 221 15.47 7.57 10.54
N SER A 222 15.85 8.75 11.00
CA SER A 222 14.96 9.91 11.09
C SER A 222 14.93 10.68 9.78
N ILE A 223 13.73 11.12 9.36
CA ILE A 223 13.53 11.98 8.20
C ILE A 223 12.67 13.18 8.58
N GLU A 224 13.02 14.37 8.09
CA GLU A 224 12.18 15.57 8.21
C GLU A 224 11.13 15.57 7.09
N VAL A 225 9.88 15.85 7.44
CA VAL A 225 8.75 15.99 6.53
C VAL A 225 8.12 17.36 6.66
N GLU A 226 7.62 17.88 5.54
CA GLU A 226 6.82 19.10 5.49
C GLU A 226 5.33 18.75 5.62
N ILE A 227 4.65 19.40 6.57
CA ILE A 227 3.21 19.29 6.78
C ILE A 227 2.57 20.62 6.40
N LYS A 228 1.50 20.57 5.60
CA LYS A 228 0.70 21.76 5.23
C LYS A 228 -0.68 21.72 5.85
N SER A 229 -1.26 22.90 6.06
CA SER A 229 -2.63 23.03 6.58
C SER A 229 -3.63 22.41 5.60
N ALA A 230 -4.33 21.36 6.04
CA ALA A 230 -5.27 20.62 5.19
C ALA A 230 -6.36 21.55 4.64
N ASP A 231 -6.97 22.38 5.50
CA ASP A 231 -8.02 23.32 5.09
C ASP A 231 -7.57 24.31 4.01
N ARG A 232 -6.36 24.87 4.11
CA ARG A 232 -5.82 25.83 3.14
C ARG A 232 -5.58 25.18 1.78
N ILE A 233 -4.99 23.98 1.80
CA ILE A 233 -4.76 23.20 0.59
C ILE A 233 -6.10 22.82 -0.05
N PHE A 234 -7.05 22.29 0.73
CA PHE A 234 -8.35 21.87 0.24
C PHE A 234 -9.21 23.05 -0.26
N LYS A 235 -9.23 24.21 0.42
CA LYS A 235 -9.90 25.43 -0.09
C LYS A 235 -9.46 25.77 -1.51
N LYS A 236 -8.16 25.69 -1.78
CA LYS A 236 -7.59 25.99 -3.10
C LYS A 236 -7.97 24.92 -4.13
N ILE A 237 -7.66 23.65 -3.85
CA ILE A 237 -7.80 22.59 -4.86
C ILE A 237 -9.27 22.23 -5.11
N LEU A 238 -10.16 22.34 -4.12
CA LEU A 238 -11.58 22.05 -4.33
C LEU A 238 -12.24 23.06 -5.30
N THR A 239 -11.79 24.32 -5.27
CA THR A 239 -12.23 25.36 -6.21
C THR A 239 -11.78 25.06 -7.65
N GLU A 240 -10.58 24.47 -7.83
CA GLU A 240 -10.08 24.09 -9.16
C GLU A 240 -10.96 23.02 -9.84
N TYR A 241 -11.64 22.20 -9.05
CA TYR A 241 -12.50 21.10 -9.50
C TYR A 241 -13.97 21.35 -9.15
N GLU A 242 -14.41 22.61 -9.16
CA GLU A 242 -15.83 22.96 -8.97
C GLU A 242 -16.70 22.28 -10.03
N GLY A 243 -17.89 21.80 -9.65
CA GLY A 243 -18.81 21.06 -10.54
C GLY A 243 -18.47 19.58 -10.76
N GLN A 244 -17.24 19.14 -10.45
CA GLN A 244 -16.84 17.73 -10.54
C GLN A 244 -17.20 16.93 -9.29
N LYS A 245 -17.40 15.62 -9.47
CA LYS A 245 -17.56 14.65 -8.39
C LYS A 245 -16.23 14.45 -7.66
N LYS A 246 -16.26 14.33 -6.34
CA LYS A 246 -15.08 14.31 -5.49
C LYS A 246 -15.10 13.12 -4.55
N LEU A 247 -14.03 12.35 -4.60
CA LEU A 247 -13.77 11.26 -3.67
C LEU A 247 -12.53 11.58 -2.84
N LEU A 248 -12.65 11.45 -1.53
CA LEU A 248 -11.53 11.60 -0.61
C LEU A 248 -11.08 10.21 -0.13
N LYS A 249 -9.85 9.83 -0.40
CA LYS A 249 -9.20 8.68 0.21
C LYS A 249 -8.25 9.19 1.30
N ILE A 250 -8.35 8.60 2.50
CA ILE A 250 -7.43 8.89 3.61
C ILE A 250 -6.86 7.59 4.14
N ASP A 251 -5.55 7.45 4.10
CA ASP A 251 -4.79 6.40 4.75
C ASP A 251 -3.42 7.00 5.05
N CYS A 252 -3.28 7.59 6.24
CA CYS A 252 -2.11 8.38 6.62
C CYS A 252 -1.57 8.03 8.01
N GLU A 253 -1.87 6.81 8.47
CA GLU A 253 -1.27 6.20 9.66
C GLU A 253 -1.45 7.06 10.94
N GLY A 254 -2.64 7.65 11.14
CA GLY A 254 -3.05 8.31 12.38
C GLY A 254 -3.40 9.80 12.27
N CYS A 255 -3.22 10.42 11.10
CA CYS A 255 -3.63 11.82 10.87
C CYS A 255 -5.06 11.98 10.32
N GLU A 256 -5.77 10.88 10.06
CA GLU A 256 -7.11 10.90 9.48
C GLU A 256 -8.12 11.68 10.34
N TYR A 257 -8.07 11.51 11.66
CA TYR A 257 -8.95 12.18 12.61
C TYR A 257 -8.82 13.70 12.53
N GLU A 258 -7.59 14.20 12.56
CA GLU A 258 -7.33 15.63 12.58
C GLU A 258 -7.63 16.30 11.23
N ILE A 259 -7.40 15.59 10.13
CA ILE A 259 -7.71 16.06 8.78
C ILE A 259 -9.23 16.16 8.62
N LEU A 260 -9.97 15.11 8.96
CA LEU A 260 -11.42 15.10 8.81
C LEU A 260 -12.09 16.16 9.68
N GLU A 261 -11.69 16.28 10.95
CA GLU A 261 -12.19 17.32 11.86
C GLU A 261 -11.95 18.72 11.28
N MET A 262 -10.74 18.98 10.79
CA MET A 262 -10.38 20.26 10.17
C MET A 262 -11.20 20.56 8.90
N LEU A 263 -11.40 19.57 8.03
CA LEU A 263 -12.20 19.75 6.82
C LEU A 263 -13.67 20.02 7.15
N ALA A 264 -14.21 19.40 8.20
CA ALA A 264 -15.57 19.65 8.67
C ALA A 264 -15.71 21.06 9.26
N GLU A 265 -14.80 21.47 10.17
CA GLU A 265 -14.78 22.81 10.76
C GLU A 265 -14.66 23.92 9.71
N ALA A 266 -13.91 23.67 8.63
CA ALA A 266 -13.76 24.58 7.51
C ALA A 266 -14.95 24.58 6.53
N GLY A 267 -15.97 23.74 6.73
CA GLY A 267 -17.11 23.59 5.83
C GLY A 267 -16.76 22.97 4.47
N LEU A 268 -15.67 22.21 4.40
CA LEU A 268 -15.15 21.62 3.16
C LEU A 268 -15.54 20.15 3.00
N LEU A 269 -15.73 19.43 4.11
CA LEU A 269 -16.07 18.00 4.07
C LEU A 269 -17.38 17.75 3.30
N GLY A 270 -18.28 18.73 3.30
CA GLY A 270 -19.53 18.75 2.55
C GLY A 270 -19.40 18.62 1.03
N GLN A 271 -18.22 18.89 0.48
CA GLN A 271 -17.97 18.91 -0.97
C GLN A 271 -17.58 17.55 -1.54
N PHE A 272 -17.40 16.52 -0.70
CA PHE A 272 -17.11 15.17 -1.14
C PHE A 272 -18.37 14.31 -1.18
N GLU A 273 -18.58 13.58 -2.27
CA GLU A 273 -19.65 12.59 -2.36
C GLU A 273 -19.26 11.26 -1.71
N THR A 274 -17.97 10.94 -1.71
CA THR A 274 -17.46 9.66 -1.19
C THR A 274 -16.20 9.89 -0.38
N ILE A 275 -16.12 9.22 0.77
CA ILE A 275 -14.94 9.16 1.60
C ILE A 275 -14.60 7.69 1.83
N ILE A 276 -13.35 7.31 1.56
CA ILE A 276 -12.78 6.01 1.91
C ILE A 276 -11.64 6.27 2.87
N CYS A 277 -11.78 5.86 4.12
CA CYS A 277 -10.83 6.19 5.18
C CYS A 277 -10.34 4.92 5.88
N GLU A 278 -9.04 4.70 5.93
CA GLU A 278 -8.44 3.74 6.85
C GLU A 278 -8.23 4.44 8.21
N TRP A 279 -8.82 3.89 9.27
CA TRP A 279 -8.59 4.39 10.62
C TRP A 279 -7.46 3.62 11.28
N HIS A 280 -6.70 4.30 12.12
CA HIS A 280 -5.57 3.75 12.85
C HIS A 280 -5.68 4.12 14.34
N LEU A 281 -5.57 3.12 15.21
CA LEU A 281 -5.48 3.24 16.68
C LEU A 281 -6.75 3.65 17.40
N ASP A 282 -7.30 4.84 17.12
CA ASP A 282 -8.34 5.46 17.96
C ASP A 282 -9.76 4.94 17.63
N GLY A 283 -9.85 3.91 16.78
CA GLY A 283 -11.11 3.30 16.33
C GLY A 283 -11.90 4.18 15.36
N PRO A 284 -13.06 3.70 14.86
CA PRO A 284 -13.85 4.43 13.87
C PRO A 284 -14.77 5.50 14.48
N ASP A 285 -15.12 5.41 15.77
CA ASP A 285 -16.28 6.09 16.37
C ASP A 285 -16.30 7.60 16.17
N SER A 286 -15.17 8.28 16.40
CA SER A 286 -15.09 9.74 16.24
C SER A 286 -15.21 10.17 14.78
N ILE A 287 -14.67 9.37 13.86
CA ILE A 287 -14.79 9.61 12.42
C ILE A 287 -16.23 9.37 11.98
N THR A 288 -16.85 8.27 12.38
CA THR A 288 -18.21 7.91 11.99
C THR A 288 -19.23 8.94 12.48
N LEU A 289 -19.14 9.38 13.74
CA LEU A 289 -20.01 10.43 14.30
C LEU A 289 -19.86 11.76 13.55
N LEU A 290 -18.63 12.13 13.17
CA LEU A 290 -18.37 13.33 12.39
C LEU A 290 -19.01 13.22 10.99
N LEU A 291 -18.81 12.08 10.33
CA LEU A 291 -19.37 11.82 9.00
C LEU A 291 -20.91 11.84 9.01
N GLU A 292 -21.55 11.23 10.02
CA GLU A 292 -23.00 11.28 10.19
C GLU A 292 -23.51 12.71 10.37
N LYS A 293 -22.85 13.51 11.22
CA LYS A 293 -23.17 14.93 11.43
C LYS A 293 -23.08 15.73 10.14
N GLU A 294 -22.12 15.40 9.28
CA GLU A 294 -21.93 16.04 7.99
C GLU A 294 -22.85 15.48 6.90
N GLY A 295 -23.73 14.52 7.18
CA GLY A 295 -24.73 13.99 6.24
C GLY A 295 -24.26 12.80 5.39
N PHE A 296 -23.23 12.08 5.86
CA PHE A 296 -22.80 10.84 5.23
C PHE A 296 -23.47 9.62 5.84
N HIS A 297 -23.79 8.64 4.99
CA HIS A 297 -24.05 7.27 5.40
C HIS A 297 -22.78 6.45 5.26
N HIS A 298 -22.50 5.54 6.20
CA HIS A 298 -21.28 4.76 6.18
C HIS A 298 -21.44 3.31 6.62
N PHE A 299 -20.45 2.50 6.30
CA PHE A 299 -20.20 1.21 6.93
C PHE A 299 -18.71 1.00 7.18
N CYS A 300 -18.39 0.15 8.15
CA CYS A 300 -17.01 -0.15 8.54
C CYS A 300 -16.69 -1.63 8.29
N ILE A 301 -15.47 -1.92 7.85
CA ILE A 301 -14.91 -3.27 7.75
C ILE A 301 -13.56 -3.27 8.47
N GLY A 302 -13.34 -4.15 9.44
CA GLY A 302 -12.03 -4.31 10.06
C GLY A 302 -12.09 -4.58 11.56
N ASN A 303 -10.94 -4.48 12.22
CA ASN A 303 -10.84 -4.63 13.66
C ASN A 303 -11.08 -3.28 14.32
N HIS A 304 -12.24 -3.17 14.99
CA HIS A 304 -12.71 -1.96 15.65
C HIS A 304 -11.70 -1.29 16.59
N MET A 305 -10.72 -2.05 17.10
CA MET A 305 -9.74 -1.60 18.11
C MET A 305 -8.34 -1.25 17.56
N GLN A 306 -8.05 -1.48 16.27
CA GLN A 306 -6.68 -1.29 15.75
C GLN A 306 -6.62 -0.62 14.38
N THR A 307 -7.21 -1.25 13.37
CA THR A 307 -7.27 -0.72 11.99
C THR A 307 -8.48 -1.30 11.28
N GLY A 308 -9.03 -0.51 10.36
CA GLY A 308 -10.00 -0.94 9.37
C GLY A 308 -10.40 0.19 8.44
N MET A 309 -11.39 -0.10 7.59
CA MET A 309 -11.85 0.75 6.52
C MET A 309 -13.25 1.28 6.77
N ILE A 310 -13.41 2.60 6.74
CA ILE A 310 -14.69 3.31 6.67
C ILE A 310 -14.97 3.64 5.20
N TYR A 311 -16.16 3.27 4.73
CA TYR A 311 -16.69 3.69 3.44
C TYR A 311 -17.90 4.55 3.70
N ALA A 312 -17.85 5.81 3.27
CA ALA A 312 -18.89 6.78 3.52
C ALA A 312 -19.33 7.44 2.21
N LYS A 313 -20.64 7.63 2.07
CA LYS A 313 -21.28 8.28 0.92
C LYS A 313 -22.28 9.32 1.40
N ARG A 314 -22.24 10.50 0.81
CA ARG A 314 -23.18 11.59 1.12
C ARG A 314 -24.54 11.30 0.47
N GLY A 315 -25.60 11.43 1.27
CA GLY A 315 -27.01 11.27 0.84
C GLY A 315 -27.56 12.50 0.13
#